data_AF-A0A7R9YJX5-F1
#
_entry.id   AF-A0A7R9YJX5-F1
#
_cell.length_a   1.000
_cell.length_b   1.000
_cell.length_c   1.000
_cell.angle_alpha   90.00
_cell.angle_beta   90.00
_cell.angle_gamma   90.00
#
_symmetry.space_group_name_H-M   'P 1'
#
loop_
_entity.id
_entity.type
_entity.pdbx_description
1 polymer ?
#
loop_
_entity_poly.entity_id
_entity_poly.type
_entity_poly.pdbx_seq_one_letter_code
_entity_poly.pdbx_strand_id
1 'polypeptide(L)'
;RLLYVCCHVLLNLAEDINTERKMCNHGLLPMLTALLSRHNGDLLLLALAFLRKLSIFGENADEMARARLADKLIAFVPNKHEGVLEQVLHLAYNLAFHPKR
;
A
#
# COMPACT_ATOMS: atom_id res chain seq x y z
N ARG A 1 -2.49 16.49 8.48
CA ARG A 1 -2.91 15.86 9.75
C ARG A 1 -4.20 15.04 9.61
N LEU A 2 -5.32 15.60 9.14
CA LEU A 2 -6.58 14.84 9.00
C LEU A 2 -6.42 13.53 8.20
N LEU A 3 -5.80 13.60 7.02
CA LEU A 3 -5.66 12.41 6.18
C LEU A 3 -4.87 11.28 6.88
N TYR A 4 -3.82 11.62 7.62
CA TYR A 4 -3.05 10.62 8.39
C TYR A 4 -3.94 9.90 9.39
N VAL A 5 -4.79 10.64 10.11
CA VAL A 5 -5.75 10.07 11.06
C VAL A 5 -6.78 9.21 10.33
N CYS A 6 -7.35 9.69 9.21
CA CYS A 6 -8.30 8.91 8.41
C CYS A 6 -7.68 7.61 7.90
N CYS A 7 -6.45 7.65 7.37
CA CYS A 7 -5.75 6.46 6.90
C CYS A 7 -5.48 5.46 8.03
N HIS A 8 -5.14 5.93 9.24
CA HIS A 8 -4.98 5.06 10.42
C HIS A 8 -6.29 4.39 10.81
N VAL A 9 -7.40 5.13 10.82
CA VAL A 9 -8.72 4.56 11.11
C VAL A 9 -9.09 3.50 10.07
N LEU A 10 -8.86 3.78 8.79
CA LEU A 10 -9.12 2.82 7.72
C LEU A 10 -8.22 1.58 7.85
N LEU A 11 -6.95 1.75 8.19
CA LEU A 11 -6.02 0.63 8.39
C LEU A 11 -6.47 -0.28 9.55
N ASN A 12 -6.92 0.32 10.66
CA ASN A 12 -7.45 -0.43 11.79
C ASN A 12 -8.77 -1.14 11.44
N LEU A 13 -9.66 -0.49 10.71
CA LEU A 13 -10.91 -1.11 10.26
C LEU A 13 -10.68 -2.25 9.27
N ALA A 14 -9.59 -2.20 8.49
CA ALA A 14 -9.18 -3.25 7.57
C ALA A 14 -8.61 -4.51 8.27
N GLU A 15 -8.55 -4.55 9.61
CA GLU A 15 -8.32 -5.81 10.34
C GLU A 15 -9.44 -6.82 10.09
N ASP A 16 -10.68 -6.36 9.90
CA ASP A 16 -11.79 -7.20 9.45
C ASP A 16 -11.75 -7.38 7.92
N ILE A 17 -11.66 -8.64 7.47
CA ILE A 17 -11.52 -9.00 6.05
C ILE A 17 -12.73 -8.53 5.22
N ASN A 18 -13.94 -8.56 5.79
CA ASN A 18 -15.14 -8.12 5.06
C ASN A 18 -15.14 -6.61 4.84
N THR A 19 -14.68 -5.86 5.84
CA THR A 19 -14.52 -4.42 5.80
C THR A 19 -13.41 -4.02 4.84
N GLU A 20 -12.26 -4.70 4.88
CA GLU A 20 -11.17 -4.52 3.93
C GLU A 20 -11.66 -4.70 2.49
N ARG A 21 -12.36 -5.81 2.20
CA ARG A 21 -12.92 -6.09 0.86
C ARG A 21 -13.87 -4.99 0.40
N LYS A 22 -14.75 -4.50 1.29
CA LYS A 22 -15.64 -3.37 0.97
C LYS A 22 -14.83 -2.12 0.64
N MET A 23 -13.80 -1.80 1.41
CA MET A 23 -12.95 -0.64 1.14
C MET A 23 -12.24 -0.75 -0.22
N CYS A 24 -11.68 -1.91 -0.55
CA CYS A 24 -11.06 -2.15 -1.87
C CYS A 24 -12.08 -1.94 -3.00
N ASN A 25 -13.29 -2.51 -2.87
CA ASN A 25 -14.39 -2.31 -3.83
C ASN A 25 -14.82 -0.84 -3.96
N HIS A 26 -14.57 -0.01 -2.94
CA HIS A 26 -14.82 1.43 -2.94
C HIS A 26 -13.60 2.28 -3.32
N GLY A 27 -12.58 1.69 -3.95
CA GLY A 27 -11.46 2.43 -4.53
C GLY A 27 -10.37 2.81 -3.54
N LEU A 28 -10.19 2.04 -2.46
CA LEU A 28 -9.11 2.24 -1.49
C LEU A 28 -7.72 2.12 -2.15
N LEU A 29 -7.49 1.16 -3.05
CA LEU A 29 -6.19 0.93 -3.68
C LEU A 29 -5.71 2.13 -4.53
N PRO A 30 -6.52 2.68 -5.45
CA PRO A 30 -6.18 3.93 -6.14
C PRO A 30 -5.91 5.09 -5.19
N MET A 31 -6.70 5.21 -4.11
CA MET A 31 -6.52 6.27 -3.11
C MET A 31 -5.15 6.18 -2.45
N LEU A 32 -4.81 5.00 -1.89
CA LEU A 32 -3.52 4.77 -1.23
C LEU A 32 -2.34 4.97 -2.18
N THR A 33 -2.48 4.51 -3.43
CA THR A 33 -1.45 4.71 -4.47
C THR A 33 -1.21 6.19 -4.77
N ALA A 34 -2.26 7.02 -4.77
CA ALA A 34 -2.13 8.46 -4.96
C ALA A 34 -1.45 9.16 -3.77
N LEU A 35 -1.52 8.58 -2.57
CA LEU A 35 -0.83 9.11 -1.38
C LEU A 35 0.68 8.98 -1.46
N LEU A 36 1.21 8.02 -2.23
CA LEU A 36 2.65 7.85 -2.43
C LEU A 36 3.30 9.07 -3.08
N SER A 37 2.55 9.84 -3.87
CA SER A 37 3.06 11.05 -4.52
C SER A 37 3.12 12.28 -3.60
N ARG A 38 2.75 12.16 -2.32
CA ARG A 38 2.71 13.29 -1.39
C ARG A 38 4.01 13.44 -0.59
N HIS A 39 4.45 14.69 -0.41
CA HIS A 39 5.63 15.04 0.40
C HIS A 39 5.35 15.05 1.91
N ASN A 40 4.93 13.91 2.47
CA ASN A 40 4.80 13.72 3.91
C ASN A 40 5.28 12.33 4.31
N GLY A 41 6.38 12.27 5.08
CA GLY A 41 7.05 11.00 5.43
C GLY A 41 6.17 10.05 6.23
N ASP A 42 5.48 10.53 7.26
CA ASP A 42 4.61 9.70 8.11
C ASP A 42 3.43 9.12 7.33
N LEU A 43 2.82 9.94 6.48
CA LEU A 43 1.72 9.52 5.61
C LEU A 43 2.21 8.53 4.54
N LEU A 44 3.40 8.74 3.99
CA LEU A 44 4.02 7.82 3.04
C LEU A 44 4.25 6.46 3.69
N LEU A 45 4.83 6.43 4.88
CA LEU A 45 5.09 5.19 5.61
C LEU A 45 3.78 4.45 5.93
N LEU A 46 2.75 5.18 6.36
CA LEU A 46 1.43 4.62 6.61
C LEU A 46 0.78 4.06 5.33
N ALA A 47 0.86 4.77 4.22
CA ALA A 47 0.33 4.31 2.94
C ALA A 47 1.06 3.05 2.44
N LEU A 48 2.39 3.01 2.57
CA LEU A 48 3.20 1.83 2.22
C LEU A 48 2.86 0.63 3.10
N ALA A 49 2.71 0.84 4.42
CA ALA A 49 2.32 -0.22 5.35
C ALA A 49 0.93 -0.79 5.01
N PHE A 50 -0.02 0.08 4.65
CA PHE A 50 -1.36 -0.34 4.25
C PHE A 50 -1.35 -1.11 2.93
N LEU A 51 -0.68 -0.59 1.89
CA LEU A 51 -0.51 -1.30 0.62
C LEU A 51 0.16 -2.66 0.81
N ARG A 52 1.18 -2.75 1.69
CA ARG A 52 1.82 -4.02 2.04
C ARG A 52 0.82 -5.02 2.65
N LYS A 53 -0.02 -4.59 3.60
CA LYS A 53 -1.08 -5.45 4.16
C LYS A 53 -2.03 -5.97 3.07
N LEU A 54 -2.50 -5.08 2.20
CA LEU A 54 -3.43 -5.44 1.13
C LEU A 54 -2.81 -6.39 0.10
N SER A 55 -1.50 -6.27 -0.17
CA SER A 55 -0.77 -7.05 -1.17
C SER A 55 -0.64 -8.54 -0.84
N ILE A 56 -1.05 -8.98 0.36
CA ILE A 56 -1.08 -10.39 0.75
C ILE A 56 -2.25 -11.13 0.05
N PHE A 57 -3.28 -10.39 -0.39
CA PHE A 57 -4.42 -10.94 -1.11
C PHE A 57 -4.22 -10.84 -2.62
N GLY A 58 -4.45 -11.95 -3.33
CA GLY A 58 -4.19 -12.06 -4.78
C GLY A 58 -4.96 -11.05 -5.62
N GLU A 59 -6.25 -10.87 -5.33
CA GLU A 59 -7.09 -9.90 -6.04
C GLU A 59 -6.53 -8.47 -5.92
N ASN A 60 -6.07 -8.09 -4.73
CA ASN A 60 -5.47 -6.78 -4.48
C ASN A 60 -4.09 -6.66 -5.16
N ALA A 61 -3.26 -7.70 -5.09
CA ALA A 61 -1.94 -7.72 -5.72
C ALA A 61 -2.05 -7.62 -7.25
N ASP A 62 -3.02 -8.32 -7.85
CA ASP A 62 -3.33 -8.22 -9.28
C ASP A 62 -3.77 -6.80 -9.67
N GLU A 63 -4.62 -6.16 -8.85
CA GLU A 63 -5.02 -4.78 -9.08
C GLU A 63 -3.84 -3.81 -8.96
N MET A 64 -2.96 -3.98 -7.96
CA MET A 64 -1.73 -3.20 -7.82
C MET A 64 -0.79 -3.39 -9.00
N ALA A 65 -0.68 -4.61 -9.53
CA ALA A 65 0.11 -4.92 -10.72
C ALA A 65 -0.47 -4.23 -11.97
N ARG A 66 -1.79 -4.30 -12.18
CA ARG A 66 -2.48 -3.57 -13.26
C ARG A 66 -2.27 -2.05 -13.15
N ALA A 67 -2.23 -1.53 -11.93
CA ALA A 67 -1.97 -0.13 -11.64
C ALA A 67 -0.49 0.27 -11.76
N ARG A 68 0.41 -0.67 -12.12
CA ARG A 68 1.85 -0.47 -12.22
C ARG A 68 2.46 0.11 -10.95
N LEU A 69 2.00 -0.39 -9.79
CA LEU A 69 2.51 0.07 -8.50
C LEU A 69 4.02 -0.16 -8.36
N ALA A 70 4.54 -1.28 -8.89
CA ALA A 70 5.96 -1.61 -8.88
C ALA A 70 6.83 -0.50 -9.50
N ASP A 71 6.40 0.08 -10.62
CA ASP A 71 7.12 1.17 -11.30
C ASP A 71 7.27 2.39 -10.38
N LYS A 72 6.23 2.69 -9.59
CA LYS A 72 6.25 3.79 -8.60
C LYS A 72 7.16 3.47 -7.42
N LEU A 73 7.20 2.21 -6.98
CA LEU A 73 8.01 1.76 -5.85
C LEU A 73 9.52 1.89 -6.14
N ILE A 74 9.95 1.67 -7.38
CA ILE A 74 11.36 1.80 -7.79
C ILE A 74 11.90 3.20 -7.51
N ALA A 75 11.07 4.24 -7.64
CA ALA A 75 11.47 5.63 -7.36
C ALA A 75 11.85 5.85 -5.87
N PHE A 76 11.43 4.98 -4.96
CA PHE A 76 11.75 5.04 -3.53
C PHE A 76 12.98 4.21 -3.13
N VAL A 77 13.57 3.42 -4.03
CA VAL A 77 14.78 2.62 -3.74
C VAL A 77 16.00 3.46 -3.34
N PRO A 78 16.29 4.64 -3.95
CA PRO A 78 17.43 5.46 -3.51
C PRO A 78 17.16 6.21 -2.19
N ASN A 79 16.13 5.86 -1.41
CA ASN A 79 15.74 6.57 -0.20
C ASN A 79 16.67 6.22 0.98
N LYS A 80 17.14 7.26 1.68
CA LYS A 80 18.03 7.14 2.85
C LYS A 80 17.30 6.73 4.14
N HIS A 81 15.97 6.80 4.15
CA HIS A 81 15.17 6.40 5.30
C HIS A 81 14.94 4.89 5.29
N GLU A 82 15.67 4.16 6.12
CA GLU A 82 15.64 2.68 6.18
C GLU A 82 14.21 2.11 6.30
N GLY A 83 13.38 2.68 7.18
CA GLY A 83 12.01 2.20 7.34
C GLY A 83 11.13 2.35 6.09
N VAL A 84 11.39 3.33 5.22
CA VAL A 84 10.66 3.47 3.95
C VAL A 84 11.16 2.41 2.97
N LEU A 85 12.48 2.25 2.88
CA LEU A 85 13.10 1.27 2.00
C LEU A 85 12.65 -0.16 2.34
N GLU A 86 12.61 -0.51 3.63
CA GLU A 86 12.12 -1.81 4.10
C GLU A 86 10.66 -2.08 3.66
N GLN A 87 9.76 -1.13 3.86
CA GLN A 87 8.36 -1.28 3.45
C GLN A 87 8.22 -1.41 1.93
N VAL A 88 9.00 -0.63 1.18
CA VAL A 88 9.03 -0.66 -0.30
C VAL A 88 9.50 -2.03 -0.79
N LEU A 89 10.58 -2.58 -0.22
CA LEU A 89 11.13 -3.87 -0.62
C LEU A 89 10.19 -5.03 -0.28
N HIS A 90 9.57 -5.01 0.91
CA HIS A 90 8.57 -6.02 1.29
C HIS A 90 7.34 -6.00 0.39
N LEU A 91 6.83 -4.81 0.07
CA LEU A 91 5.70 -4.68 -0.85
C LEU A 91 6.10 -5.14 -2.27
N ALA A 92 7.27 -4.73 -2.77
CA ALA A 92 7.76 -5.18 -4.07
C ALA A 92 7.93 -6.70 -4.13
N TYR A 93 8.41 -7.31 -3.05
CA TYR A 93 8.51 -8.77 -2.92
C TYR A 93 7.13 -9.43 -3.01
N ASN A 94 6.13 -8.93 -2.28
CA ASN A 94 4.77 -9.47 -2.34
C ASN A 94 4.18 -9.38 -3.75
N LEU A 95 4.42 -8.28 -4.47
CA LEU A 95 3.97 -8.11 -5.85
C LEU A 95 4.70 -9.05 -6.84
N ALA A 96 5.99 -9.28 -6.63
CA ALA A 96 6.80 -10.13 -7.51
C ALA A 96 6.53 -11.63 -7.30
N PHE A 97 6.28 -12.04 -6.06
CA PHE A 97 6.18 -13.44 -5.66
C PHE A 97 4.79 -13.84 -5.18
N HIS A 98 3.76 -13.07 -5.53
CA HIS A 98 2.40 -13.41 -5.12
C HIS A 98 2.08 -14.86 -5.54
N PRO A 99 1.70 -15.75 -4.61
CA PRO A 99 1.36 -17.11 -4.96
C PRO A 99 0.12 -17.06 -5.86
N LYS A 100 0.31 -17.43 -7.14
CA LYS A 100 -0.78 -17.71 -8.07
C LYS A 100 -1.46 -18.99 -7.58
N ARG A 101 -2.49 -18.86 -6.76
CA ARG A 101 -3.37 -19.97 -6.36
C ARG A 101 -4.58 -20.00 -7.26
#